data_AF-A0A9P6DNL4-F1
#
_entry.id   AF-A0A9P6DNL4-F1
#
_cell.length_a   1.000
_cell.length_b   1.000
_cell.length_c   1.000
_cell.angle_alpha   90.00
_cell.angle_beta   90.00
_cell.angle_gamma   90.00
#
_symmetry.space_group_name_H-M   'P 1'
#
loop_
_entity.id
_entity.type
_entity.pdbx_description
1 polymer ?
#
loop_
_entity_poly.entity_id
_entity_poly.type
_entity_poly.pdbx_seq_one_letter_code
_entity_poly.pdbx_strand_id
1 'polypeptide(L)'
;MAPEANVCVVQDKLSCHAQQKHAQAHRWGDDVLPSLIHPFMRFQREQNTGAQVDFIKPCMCSQCHHILKIICVHVEYLEDIDVVVYSHHPAAIQLVGQGLFPCSPLALTLAVSMDMLEFVSDLFVNVAPNEQAWAATLMKYLKACGHEFATGPMLLPTIKFLLEW
;
A
#
# COMPACT_ATOMS: atom_id res chain seq x y z
N MET A 1 4.07 56.15 -26.27
CA MET A 1 3.07 55.12 -26.63
C MET A 1 3.82 53.87 -27.06
N ALA A 2 4.04 52.94 -26.12
CA ALA A 2 4.56 51.60 -26.39
C ALA A 2 3.42 50.62 -26.11
N PRO A 3 3.21 49.58 -26.93
CA PRO A 3 2.16 48.60 -26.68
C PRO A 3 2.65 47.59 -25.65
N GLU A 4 1.85 47.37 -24.61
CA GLU A 4 2.05 46.30 -23.65
C GLU A 4 1.81 44.95 -24.34
N ALA A 5 2.87 44.14 -24.42
CA ALA A 5 2.77 42.77 -24.87
C ALA A 5 2.00 41.96 -23.82
N ASN A 6 0.73 41.71 -24.12
CA ASN A 6 -0.11 40.79 -23.35
C ASN A 6 0.44 39.38 -23.53
N VAL A 7 1.20 38.90 -22.54
CA VAL A 7 1.65 37.50 -22.46
C VAL A 7 0.41 36.66 -22.16
N CYS A 8 -0.12 36.02 -23.19
CA CYS A 8 -1.11 34.96 -23.02
C CYS A 8 -0.41 33.78 -22.34
N VAL A 9 -0.53 33.69 -21.01
CA VAL A 9 -0.22 32.47 -20.27
C VAL A 9 -1.23 31.42 -20.75
N VAL A 10 -0.78 30.54 -21.64
CA VAL A 10 -1.54 29.37 -22.07
C VAL A 10 -1.75 28.52 -20.82
N GLN A 11 -2.94 28.61 -20.21
CA GLN A 11 -3.37 27.67 -19.20
C GLN A 11 -3.56 26.32 -19.90
N ASP A 12 -2.59 25.42 -19.71
CA ASP A 12 -2.74 24.00 -20.01
C ASP A 12 -3.89 23.47 -19.16
N LYS A 13 -5.08 23.39 -19.75
CA LYS A 13 -6.29 22.85 -19.11
C LYS A 13 -6.18 21.33 -19.04
N LEU A 14 -5.45 20.84 -18.05
CA LEU A 14 -5.51 19.43 -17.65
C LEU A 14 -6.97 19.05 -17.34
N SER A 15 -7.38 17.85 -17.75
CA SER A 15 -8.72 17.32 -17.45
C SER A 15 -8.94 17.19 -15.93
N CYS A 16 -10.19 17.19 -15.48
CA CYS A 16 -10.53 17.05 -14.06
C CYS A 16 -9.86 15.80 -13.42
N HIS A 17 -9.80 14.69 -14.15
CA HIS A 17 -9.10 13.47 -13.70
C HIS A 17 -7.60 13.67 -13.54
N ALA A 18 -6.95 14.39 -14.46
CA ALA A 18 -5.52 14.69 -14.36
C ALA A 18 -5.24 15.60 -13.16
N GLN A 19 -6.12 16.58 -12.90
CA GLN A 19 -6.03 17.44 -11.72
C GLN A 19 -6.20 16.65 -10.41
N GLN A 20 -7.15 15.72 -10.35
CA GLN A 20 -7.35 14.85 -9.18
C GLN A 20 -6.13 13.95 -8.93
N LYS A 21 -5.57 13.33 -9.97
CA LYS A 21 -4.32 12.54 -9.85
C LYS A 21 -3.16 13.39 -9.33
N HIS A 22 -3.00 14.61 -9.86
CA HIS A 22 -1.96 15.52 -9.42
C HIS A 22 -2.13 15.92 -7.94
N ALA A 23 -3.35 16.26 -7.52
CA ALA A 23 -3.65 16.59 -6.13
C ALA A 23 -3.43 15.40 -5.18
N GLN A 24 -3.75 14.18 -5.61
CA GLN A 24 -3.47 12.97 -4.83
C GLN A 24 -1.97 12.74 -4.70
N ALA A 25 -1.20 12.88 -5.78
CA ALA A 25 0.24 12.70 -5.77
C ALA A 25 0.94 13.68 -4.82
N HIS A 26 0.56 14.96 -4.82
CA HIS A 26 1.09 15.95 -3.87
C HIS A 26 0.77 15.58 -2.42
N ARG A 27 -0.49 15.24 -2.13
CA ARG A 27 -0.90 14.83 -0.77
C ARG A 27 -0.17 13.60 -0.26
N TRP A 28 0.17 12.66 -1.14
CA TRP A 28 1.00 11.51 -0.77
C TRP A 28 2.38 11.96 -0.28
N GLY A 29 3.03 12.85 -1.01
CA GLY A 29 4.37 13.33 -0.69
C GLY A 29 4.41 14.25 0.53
N ASP A 30 3.48 15.20 0.60
CA ASP A 30 3.54 16.30 1.56
C ASP A 30 2.95 15.93 2.92
N ASP A 31 1.86 15.15 2.94
CA ASP A 31 1.07 14.91 4.15
C ASP A 31 1.10 13.44 4.59
N VAL A 32 0.69 12.53 3.69
CA VAL A 32 0.36 11.15 4.08
C VAL A 32 1.61 10.32 4.34
N LEU A 33 2.52 10.17 3.38
CA LEU A 33 3.72 9.35 3.58
C LEU A 33 4.55 9.81 4.79
N PRO A 34 4.86 11.12 4.96
CA PRO A 34 5.61 11.58 6.12
C PRO A 34 4.94 11.19 7.45
N SER A 35 3.60 11.27 7.51
CA SER A 35 2.84 10.88 8.72
C SER A 35 2.89 9.38 9.04
N LEU A 36 3.15 8.53 8.04
CA LEU A 36 3.17 7.06 8.17
C LEU A 36 4.55 6.49 8.52
N ILE A 37 5.64 7.25 8.35
CA ILE A 37 7.00 6.77 8.62
C ILE A 37 7.15 6.31 10.08
N HIS A 38 6.74 7.15 11.04
CA HIS A 38 6.85 6.81 12.45
C HIS A 38 5.97 5.61 12.86
N PRO A 39 4.68 5.56 12.48
CA PRO A 39 3.84 4.38 12.65
C PRO A 39 4.47 3.10 12.08
N PHE A 40 5.03 3.16 10.88
CA PHE A 40 5.66 2.02 10.22
C PHE A 40 6.91 1.54 10.98
N MET A 41 7.78 2.46 11.38
CA MET A 41 8.98 2.14 12.16
C MET A 41 8.64 1.52 13.52
N ARG A 42 7.52 1.95 14.13
CA ARG A 42 7.00 1.34 15.37
C ARG A 42 6.54 -0.09 15.10
N PHE A 43 5.71 -0.30 14.08
CA PHE A 43 5.24 -1.62 13.67
C PHE A 43 6.40 -2.59 13.41
N GLN A 44 7.42 -2.18 12.65
CA GLN A 44 8.61 -3.02 12.41
C GLN A 44 9.36 -3.38 13.69
N ARG A 45 9.46 -2.46 14.64
CA ARG A 45 10.10 -2.74 15.94
C ARG A 45 9.33 -3.79 16.72
N GLU A 46 8.00 -3.68 16.73
CA GLU A 46 7.11 -4.58 17.47
C GLU A 46 7.15 -6.00 16.91
N GLN A 47 7.11 -6.14 15.57
CA GLN A 47 7.35 -7.41 14.89
C GLN A 47 8.66 -8.08 15.31
N ASN A 48 9.75 -7.30 15.39
CA ASN A 48 11.07 -7.84 15.75
C ASN A 48 11.23 -8.15 17.25
N THR A 49 10.48 -7.46 18.11
CA THR A 49 10.62 -7.57 19.58
C THR A 49 9.58 -8.53 20.19
N GLY A 50 8.54 -8.91 19.43
CA GLY A 50 7.42 -9.72 19.92
C GLY A 50 6.50 -8.99 20.91
N ALA A 51 6.68 -7.67 21.06
CA ALA A 51 5.89 -6.85 21.97
C ALA A 51 4.62 -6.38 21.26
N GLN A 52 3.47 -6.97 21.61
CA GLN A 52 2.16 -6.44 21.24
C GLN A 52 1.89 -5.19 22.08
N VAL A 53 1.75 -4.03 21.43
CA VAL A 53 1.28 -2.81 22.07
C VAL A 53 -0.20 -2.67 21.71
N ASP A 54 -1.06 -2.52 22.71
CA ASP A 54 -2.48 -2.26 22.49
C ASP A 54 -2.63 -0.94 21.72
N PHE A 55 -2.94 -1.06 20.43
CA PHE A 55 -3.24 0.08 19.61
C PHE A 55 -4.65 0.54 19.93
N ILE A 56 -4.73 1.80 20.38
CA ILE A 56 -5.94 2.64 20.48
C ILE A 56 -6.60 2.59 21.86
N LYS A 57 -6.37 3.66 22.63
CA LYS A 57 -7.31 4.07 23.68
C LYS A 57 -8.48 4.79 22.99
N PRO A 58 -9.73 4.29 23.07
CA PRO A 58 -10.87 4.96 22.45
C PRO A 58 -11.03 6.37 23.02
N CYS A 59 -11.31 7.35 22.14
CA CYS A 59 -11.67 8.69 22.61
C CYS A 59 -12.93 8.62 23.48
N MET A 60 -12.95 9.30 24.62
CA MET A 60 -14.13 9.40 25.50
C MET A 60 -15.22 10.33 24.95
N CYS A 61 -15.10 10.75 23.69
CA CYS A 61 -15.98 11.67 23.03
C CYS A 61 -17.00 10.92 22.15
N SER A 62 -18.27 10.90 22.56
CA SER A 62 -19.33 10.10 21.91
C SER A 62 -19.73 10.53 20.49
N GLN A 63 -19.14 11.61 19.94
CA GLN A 63 -19.54 12.18 18.63
C GLN A 63 -18.38 12.43 17.66
N CYS A 64 -17.15 12.00 17.96
CA CYS A 64 -15.97 12.35 17.16
C CYS A 64 -15.35 11.14 16.45
N HIS A 65 -16.14 10.10 16.20
CA HIS A 65 -15.69 8.93 15.49
C HIS A 65 -16.68 8.49 14.41
N HIS A 66 -16.15 7.96 13.32
CA HIS A 66 -16.94 7.30 12.29
C HIS A 66 -16.25 5.99 11.90
N ILE A 67 -17.04 5.03 11.43
CA ILE A 67 -16.53 3.72 11.01
C ILE A 67 -16.26 3.78 9.51
N LEU A 68 -15.06 3.38 9.11
CA LEU A 68 -14.69 3.15 7.72
C LEU A 68 -14.58 1.65 7.46
N LYS A 69 -15.25 1.19 6.41
CA LYS A 69 -15.12 -0.16 5.90
C LYS A 69 -13.98 -0.20 4.90
N ILE A 70 -13.02 -1.09 5.12
CA ILE A 70 -11.81 -1.18 4.32
C ILE A 70 -11.61 -2.62 3.89
N ILE A 71 -11.46 -2.83 2.59
CA ILE A 71 -11.07 -4.12 2.03
C ILE A 71 -9.55 -4.22 2.16
N CYS A 72 -9.08 -5.27 2.81
CA CYS A 72 -7.67 -5.58 2.99
C CYS A 72 -7.28 -6.71 2.06
N VAL A 73 -6.22 -6.48 1.28
CA VAL A 73 -5.66 -7.47 0.38
C VAL A 73 -4.43 -8.08 1.02
N HIS A 74 -4.55 -9.34 1.40
CA HIS A 74 -3.42 -10.20 1.76
C HIS A 74 -3.04 -11.04 0.56
N VAL A 75 -1.89 -11.70 0.63
CA VAL A 75 -1.43 -12.52 -0.50
C VAL A 75 -2.33 -13.74 -0.74
N GLU A 76 -2.89 -14.31 0.32
CA GLU A 76 -3.68 -15.55 0.24
C GLU A 76 -5.20 -15.31 0.33
N TYR A 77 -5.64 -14.16 0.82
CA TYR A 77 -7.06 -13.88 1.06
C TYR A 77 -7.38 -12.38 1.04
N LEU A 78 -8.69 -12.10 0.97
CA LEU A 78 -9.26 -10.77 1.15
C LEU A 78 -9.99 -10.74 2.49
N GLU A 79 -9.89 -9.62 3.21
CA GLU A 79 -10.56 -9.40 4.49
C GLU A 79 -11.27 -8.05 4.51
N ASP A 80 -12.49 -8.01 5.05
CA ASP A 80 -13.19 -6.75 5.31
C ASP A 80 -12.97 -6.34 6.77
N ILE A 81 -12.42 -5.16 7.00
CA ILE A 81 -12.20 -4.61 8.35
C ILE A 81 -13.00 -3.33 8.57
N ASP A 82 -13.45 -3.15 9.81
CA ASP A 82 -14.09 -1.92 10.28
C ASP A 82 -13.09 -1.11 11.12
N VAL A 83 -12.68 0.05 10.61
CA VAL A 83 -11.74 0.95 11.29
C VAL A 83 -12.49 2.12 11.91
N VAL A 84 -12.33 2.32 13.22
CA VAL A 84 -12.91 3.45 13.94
C VAL A 84 -11.99 4.66 13.81
N VAL A 85 -12.37 5.64 13.00
CA VAL A 85 -11.56 6.83 12.74
C VAL A 85 -11.89 7.93 13.72
N TYR A 86 -10.86 8.45 14.39
CA TYR A 86 -10.94 9.59 15.30
C TYR A 86 -10.30 10.83 14.67
N SER A 87 -10.72 12.03 15.08
CA SER A 87 -10.10 13.31 14.66
C SER A 87 -8.59 13.37 14.91
N HIS A 88 -8.11 12.71 15.98
CA HIS A 88 -6.70 12.68 16.38
C HIS A 88 -5.98 11.38 15.99
N HIS A 89 -6.67 10.45 15.32
CA HIS A 89 -6.11 9.17 14.86
C HIS A 89 -6.69 8.83 13.48
N PRO A 90 -6.08 9.33 12.40
CA PRO A 90 -6.46 9.01 11.03
C PRO A 90 -6.41 7.50 10.75
N ALA A 91 -7.33 6.99 9.93
CA ALA A 91 -7.37 5.58 9.53
C ALA A 91 -6.03 5.08 8.98
N ALA A 92 -5.35 5.88 8.15
CA ALA A 92 -4.06 5.51 7.56
C ALA A 92 -3.00 5.14 8.62
N ILE A 93 -2.96 5.84 9.75
CA ILE A 93 -2.02 5.56 10.85
C ILE A 93 -2.41 4.26 11.57
N GLN A 94 -3.71 4.06 11.79
CA GLN A 94 -4.23 2.85 12.44
C GLN A 94 -3.94 1.60 11.59
N LEU A 95 -4.16 1.68 10.28
CA LEU A 95 -3.85 0.61 9.34
C LEU A 95 -2.38 0.21 9.37
N VAL A 96 -1.47 1.18 9.34
CA VAL A 96 -0.03 0.89 9.37
C VAL A 96 0.39 0.22 10.68
N GLY A 97 -0.22 0.61 11.80
CA GLY A 97 -0.02 -0.08 13.09
C GLY A 97 -0.48 -1.55 13.07
N GLN A 98 -1.44 -1.89 12.21
CA GLN A 98 -1.93 -3.25 11.99
C GLN A 98 -1.15 -4.02 10.89
N GLY A 99 -0.12 -3.41 10.29
CA GLY A 99 0.61 -4.02 9.19
C GLY A 99 -0.10 -3.93 7.83
N LEU A 100 -1.00 -2.97 7.68
CA LEU A 100 -1.74 -2.69 6.46
C LEU A 100 -1.33 -1.33 5.89
N PHE A 101 -1.05 -1.27 4.60
CA PHE A 101 -0.74 -0.04 3.91
C PHE A 101 -1.99 0.52 3.21
N PRO A 102 -2.36 1.79 3.45
CA PRO A 102 -3.49 2.42 2.78
C PRO A 102 -3.24 2.57 1.27
N CYS A 103 -4.24 2.33 0.42
CA CYS A 103 -4.09 2.52 -1.03
C CYS A 103 -4.52 3.91 -1.53
N SER A 104 -5.02 4.78 -0.66
CA SER A 104 -5.53 6.10 -1.02
C SER A 104 -5.37 7.09 0.14
N PRO A 105 -5.02 8.35 -0.10
CA PRO A 105 -4.77 9.33 0.96
C PRO A 105 -6.05 9.91 1.56
N LEU A 106 -7.20 9.76 0.88
CA LEU A 106 -8.46 10.44 1.20
C LEU A 106 -9.62 9.46 1.35
N ALA A 107 -9.86 8.66 0.32
CA ALA A 107 -10.93 7.66 0.30
C ALA A 107 -10.31 6.29 0.55
N LEU A 108 -10.08 5.98 1.82
CA LEU A 108 -9.53 4.70 2.28
C LEU A 108 -10.59 3.61 2.19
N THR A 109 -10.73 3.03 1.00
CA THR A 109 -11.61 1.88 0.75
C THR A 109 -10.82 0.58 0.62
N LEU A 110 -9.51 0.69 0.41
CA LEU A 110 -8.62 -0.42 0.11
C LEU A 110 -7.31 -0.24 0.87
N ALA A 111 -6.84 -1.32 1.48
CA ALA A 111 -5.52 -1.45 2.07
C ALA A 111 -4.88 -2.76 1.62
N VAL A 112 -3.54 -2.81 1.65
CA VAL A 112 -2.76 -3.97 1.22
C VAL A 112 -1.83 -4.36 2.36
N SER A 113 -1.68 -5.64 2.65
CA SER A 113 -0.74 -6.08 3.68
C SER A 113 0.70 -5.72 3.34
N MET A 114 1.50 -5.41 4.36
CA MET A 114 2.92 -5.08 4.15
C MET A 114 3.68 -6.24 3.47
N ASP A 115 3.31 -7.49 3.77
CA ASP A 115 3.90 -8.67 3.13
C ASP A 115 3.56 -8.74 1.63
N MET A 116 2.34 -8.35 1.24
CA MET A 116 1.94 -8.27 -0.16
C MET A 116 2.69 -7.14 -0.89
N LEU A 117 2.93 -6.01 -0.22
CA LEU A 117 3.75 -4.94 -0.79
C LEU A 117 5.20 -5.36 -0.99
N GLU A 118 5.78 -6.10 -0.05
CA GLU A 118 7.14 -6.64 -0.19
C GLU A 118 7.21 -7.60 -1.37
N PHE A 119 6.25 -8.51 -1.49
CA PHE A 119 6.14 -9.42 -2.62
C PHE A 119 6.06 -8.69 -3.96
N VAL A 120 5.16 -7.70 -4.08
CA VAL A 120 4.97 -6.92 -5.31
C VAL A 120 6.21 -6.08 -5.62
N SER A 121 6.90 -5.55 -4.61
CA SER A 121 8.14 -4.79 -4.79
C SER A 121 9.27 -5.68 -5.33
N ASP A 122 9.45 -6.86 -4.74
CA ASP A 122 10.38 -7.87 -5.25
C ASP A 122 10.00 -8.29 -6.68
N LEU A 123 8.70 -8.41 -6.97
CA LEU A 123 8.20 -8.73 -8.31
C LEU A 123 8.60 -7.66 -9.33
N PHE A 124 8.35 -6.38 -9.04
CA PHE A 124 8.65 -5.28 -9.95
C PHE A 124 10.13 -5.17 -10.32
N VAL A 125 11.03 -5.46 -9.38
CA VAL A 125 12.48 -5.52 -9.64
C VAL A 125 12.82 -6.65 -10.64
N ASN A 126 12.04 -7.73 -10.63
CA ASN A 126 12.27 -8.94 -11.42
C ASN A 126 11.38 -9.06 -12.68
N VAL A 127 10.53 -8.07 -12.99
CA VAL A 127 9.55 -8.04 -14.10
C VAL A 127 10.16 -7.81 -15.49
N ALA A 128 11.46 -7.53 -15.61
CA ALA A 128 12.16 -7.69 -16.90
C ALA A 128 11.90 -9.11 -17.46
N PRO A 129 11.90 -9.37 -18.79
CA PRO A 129 11.33 -10.58 -19.41
C PRO A 129 12.16 -11.82 -19.10
N ASN A 130 12.04 -12.25 -17.86
CA ASN A 130 12.87 -13.19 -17.18
C ASN A 130 11.90 -14.06 -16.39
N GLU A 131 11.28 -15.00 -17.10
CA GLU A 131 10.43 -16.04 -16.51
C GLU A 131 11.14 -16.71 -15.31
N GLN A 132 12.48 -16.74 -15.31
CA GLN A 132 13.30 -17.30 -14.23
C GLN A 132 13.35 -16.43 -12.96
N ALA A 133 13.41 -15.10 -13.08
CA ALA A 133 13.45 -14.19 -11.94
C ALA A 133 12.07 -13.99 -11.33
N TRP A 134 11.02 -13.99 -12.14
CA TRP A 134 9.65 -14.06 -11.65
C TRP A 134 9.42 -15.34 -10.83
N ALA A 135 9.78 -16.50 -11.39
CA ALA A 135 9.68 -17.78 -10.69
C ALA A 135 10.55 -17.81 -9.42
N ALA A 136 11.77 -17.28 -9.47
CA ALA A 136 12.65 -17.19 -8.30
C ALA A 136 12.05 -16.31 -7.19
N THR A 137 11.43 -15.19 -7.55
CA THR A 137 10.76 -14.28 -6.61
C THR A 137 9.57 -14.97 -5.94
N LEU A 138 8.73 -15.64 -6.74
CA LEU A 138 7.60 -16.41 -6.24
C LEU A 138 8.04 -17.54 -5.31
N MET A 139 9.09 -18.29 -5.67
CA MET A 139 9.65 -19.35 -4.83
C MET A 139 10.22 -18.80 -3.52
N LYS A 140 10.92 -17.66 -3.56
CA LYS A 140 11.46 -17.00 -2.37
C LYS A 140 10.32 -16.58 -1.42
N TYR A 141 9.26 -15.99 -1.96
CA TYR A 141 8.09 -15.58 -1.20
C TYR A 141 7.38 -16.78 -0.56
N LEU A 142 7.04 -17.80 -1.35
CA LEU A 142 6.33 -18.97 -0.85
C LEU A 142 7.15 -19.76 0.19
N LYS A 143 8.49 -19.78 0.05
CA LYS A 143 9.39 -20.31 1.07
C LYS A 143 9.31 -19.52 2.38
N ALA A 144 9.21 -18.19 2.33
CA ALA A 144 9.03 -17.35 3.51
C ALA A 144 7.66 -17.59 4.17
N CYS A 145 6.63 -17.93 3.39
CA CYS A 145 5.32 -18.37 3.88
C CYS A 145 5.30 -19.82 4.41
N GLY A 146 6.41 -20.56 4.37
CA GLY A 146 6.50 -21.93 4.87
C GLY A 146 6.15 -23.02 3.85
N HIS A 147 6.00 -22.67 2.56
CA HIS A 147 5.79 -23.62 1.49
C HIS A 147 7.11 -23.99 0.81
N GLU A 148 7.55 -25.24 0.93
CA GLU A 148 8.74 -25.76 0.25
C GLU A 148 8.39 -26.38 -1.11
N PHE A 149 9.09 -25.95 -2.17
CA PHE A 149 9.07 -26.60 -3.47
C PHE A 149 10.30 -27.50 -3.62
N ALA A 150 10.08 -28.74 -4.05
CA ALA A 150 11.16 -29.65 -4.43
C ALA A 150 11.99 -29.00 -5.55
N THR A 151 13.21 -28.57 -5.22
CA THR A 151 14.13 -27.87 -6.12
C THR A 151 14.65 -28.84 -7.18
N GLY A 152 13.89 -29.03 -8.24
CA GLY A 152 14.29 -29.79 -9.42
C GLY A 152 14.24 -28.92 -10.69
N PRO A 153 15.00 -29.25 -11.75
CA PRO A 153 15.07 -28.48 -13.00
C PRO A 153 13.75 -28.41 -13.81
N MET A 154 12.61 -28.83 -13.25
CA MET A 154 11.29 -28.87 -13.89
C MET A 154 10.29 -27.81 -13.38
N LEU A 155 10.71 -26.88 -12.51
CA LEU A 155 9.83 -25.86 -11.93
C LEU A 155 9.38 -24.79 -12.95
N LEU A 156 10.27 -24.34 -13.84
CA LEU A 156 9.91 -23.33 -14.85
C LEU A 156 8.86 -23.81 -15.85
N PRO A 157 8.95 -25.04 -16.42
CA PRO A 157 7.86 -25.60 -17.23
C PRO A 157 6.53 -25.69 -16.46
N THR A 158 6.56 -26.09 -15.20
CA THR A 158 5.34 -26.27 -14.36
C THR A 158 4.68 -24.93 -14.06
N ILE A 159 5.46 -23.91 -13.72
CA ILE A 159 4.97 -22.54 -13.50
C ILE A 159 4.39 -21.95 -14.78
N LYS A 160 5.05 -22.15 -15.92
CA LYS A 160 4.54 -21.72 -17.22
C LYS A 160 3.20 -22.37 -17.57
N PHE A 161 3.06 -23.67 -17.27
CA PHE A 161 1.82 -24.40 -17.47
C PHE A 161 0.66 -23.91 -16.58
N LEU A 162 0.96 -23.34 -15.41
CA LEU A 162 -0.04 -22.79 -14.48
C LEU A 162 -0.47 -21.35 -14.80
N LEU A 163 0.32 -20.59 -15.57
CA LEU A 163 0.02 -19.21 -15.98
C LEU A 163 -0.69 -19.11 -17.34
N GLU A 164 -0.74 -20.20 -18.11
CA GLU A 164 -1.39 -20.27 -19.42
C GLU A 164 -2.89 -20.67 -19.38
N TRP A 165 -3.53 -20.65 -18.19
CA TRP A 165 -4.96 -20.92 -17.98
C TRP A 165 -5.69 -19.76 -17.31
#